data_AF-A0A0L0F3C5-F1
#
_entry.id   AF-A0A0L0F3C5-F1
#
_cell.length_a   1.000
_cell.length_b   1.000
_cell.length_c   1.000
_cell.angle_alpha   90.00
_cell.angle_beta   90.00
_cell.angle_gamma   90.00
#
_symmetry.space_group_name_H-M   'P 1'
#
loop_
_entity.id
_entity.type
_entity.pdbx_description
1 polymer ?
#
loop_
_entity_poly.entity_id
_entity_poly.type
_entity_poly.pdbx_seq_one_letter_code
_entity_poly.pdbx_strand_id
1 'polypeptide(L)' 'MKLHLQELDEVYTITLPSAIVKGIFFGTMMVELGGTVKVENMNNGLVAEVDFKQKPMIGGQYCAISGGI' A
#
# COMPACT_ATOMS: atom_id res chain seq x y z
N MET A 1 1.64 -3.97 -10.63
CA MET A 1 1.43 -2.89 -11.61
C MET A 1 2.79 -2.46 -12.16
N LYS A 2 2.89 -2.07 -13.43
CA LYS A 2 4.11 -1.47 -14.00
C LYS A 2 3.86 0.01 -14.28
N LEU A 3 4.83 0.86 -13.95
CA LEU A 3 4.82 2.29 -14.21
C LEU A 3 6.07 2.64 -15.03
N HIS A 4 5.89 3.38 -16.12
CA HIS A 4 6.99 3.84 -16.97
C HIS A 4 7.13 5.35 -16.81
N LEU A 5 8.26 5.81 -16.29
CA LEU A 5 8.61 7.23 -16.23
C LEU A 5 9.40 7.60 -17.49
N GLN A 6 8.68 8.12 -18.50
CA GLN A 6 9.23 8.35 -19.84
C GLN A 6 10.38 9.37 -19.86
N GLU A 7 10.31 10.41 -19.01
CA GLU A 7 11.34 11.46 -18.97
C GLU A 7 12.69 10.96 -18.45
N LEU A 8 12.68 9.91 -17.61
CA LEU A 8 13.88 9.33 -17.00
C LEU A 8 14.27 7.97 -17.60
N ASP A 9 13.48 7.46 -18.55
CA ASP A 9 13.58 6.12 -19.11
C ASP A 9 13.63 5.01 -18.03
N GLU A 10 12.83 5.17 -16.98
CA GLU A 10 12.79 4.24 -15.84
C GLU A 10 11.50 3.42 -15.81
N VAL A 11 11.63 2.17 -15.37
CA VAL A 11 10.51 1.25 -15.20
C VAL A 11 10.39 0.85 -13.75
N TYR A 12 9.21 1.04 -13.17
CA TYR A 12 8.91 0.67 -11.80
C TYR A 12 7.90 -0.46 -11.75
N THR A 13 8.12 -1.41 -10.84
CA THR A 13 7.12 -2.39 -10.45
C THR A 13 6.55 -2.03 -9.09
N ILE A 14 5.22 -2.05 -8.99
CA ILE A 14 4.48 -1.63 -7.81
C ILE A 14 3.52 -2.76 -7.43
N THR A 15 3.62 -3.31 -6.22
CA THR A 15 2.61 -4.22 -5.68
C THR A 15 1.39 -3.43 -5.18
N LEU A 16 0.22 -4.05 -5.16
CA LEU A 16 -0.98 -3.40 -4.65
C LEU A 16 -1.26 -3.86 -3.22
N PRO A 17 -1.81 -2.98 -2.36
CA PRO A 17 -2.23 -3.39 -1.03
C PRO A 17 -3.45 -4.31 -1.13
N SER A 18 -3.64 -5.13 -0.11
CA SER A 18 -4.91 -5.82 0.10
C SER A 18 -6.00 -4.82 0.54
N ALA A 19 -7.26 -5.14 0.26
CA ALA A 19 -8.40 -4.34 0.69
C ALA A 19 -9.46 -5.24 1.31
N ILE A 20 -10.02 -4.81 2.44
CA ILE A 20 -11.13 -5.48 3.11
C ILE A 20 -12.25 -4.47 3.32
N VAL A 21 -13.48 -4.87 3.01
CA VAL A 21 -14.68 -4.05 3.24
C VAL A 21 -15.34 -4.48 4.54
N LYS A 22 -15.52 -3.53 5.46
CA LYS A 22 -16.18 -3.71 6.76
C LYS A 22 -17.51 -2.96 6.77
N GLY A 23 -18.43 -3.38 7.66
CA GLY A 23 -19.72 -2.70 7.88
C GLY A 23 -20.88 -3.18 7.00
N ILE A 24 -20.68 -4.23 6.18
CA ILE A 24 -21.68 -4.72 5.22
C ILE A 24 -22.98 -5.18 5.88
N PHE A 25 -22.87 -5.85 7.04
CA PHE A 25 -24.04 -6.33 7.76
C PHE A 25 -24.63 -5.27 8.68
N PHE A 26 -23.78 -4.51 9.39
CA PHE A 26 -24.18 -3.47 10.34
C PHE A 26 -23.06 -2.42 10.49
N GLY A 27 -23.44 -1.15 10.63
CA GLY A 27 -22.52 -0.03 10.87
C GLY A 27 -22.14 0.76 9.62
N THR A 28 -21.19 1.68 9.76
CA THR A 28 -20.69 2.52 8.66
C THR A 28 -19.75 1.70 7.76
N MET A 29 -20.01 1.73 6.45
CA MET A 29 -19.16 1.11 5.45
C MET A 29 -17.75 1.70 5.47
N MET A 30 -16.74 0.83 5.50
CA MET A 30 -15.34 1.24 5.47
C MET A 30 -14.50 0.26 4.64
N VAL A 31 -13.58 0.81 3.85
CA VAL A 31 -12.51 0.03 3.20
C VAL A 31 -11.24 0.19 4.02
N GLU A 32 -10.66 -0.93 4.41
CA GLU A 32 -9.37 -0.97 5.09
C GLU A 32 -8.32 -1.58 4.17
N LEU A 33 -7.25 -0.81 3.94
CA LEU A 33 -6.09 -1.28 3.20
C LEU A 33 -5.10 -1.95 4.14
N GLY A 34 -4.43 -2.98 3.65
CA GLY A 34 -3.47 -3.75 4.45
C GLY A 34 -2.31 -4.32 3.65
N GLY A 35 -1.19 -4.54 4.35
CA GLY A 35 0.01 -5.20 3.83
C GLY A 35 1.07 -4.22 3.32
N THR A 36 2.21 -4.79 2.92
CA THR A 36 3.36 -4.05 2.42
C THR A 36 3.29 -3.89 0.91
N VAL A 37 3.30 -2.64 0.46
CA VAL A 37 3.49 -2.26 -0.93
C VAL A 37 4.97 -2.03 -1.18
N LYS A 38 5.49 -2.61 -2.26
CA LYS A 38 6.85 -2.39 -2.74
C LYS A 38 6.82 -1.62 -4.04
N VAL A 39 7.66 -0.59 -4.13
CA VAL A 39 7.95 0.17 -5.35
C VAL A 39 9.40 -0.09 -5.70
N GLU A 40 9.65 -0.88 -6.73
CA GLU A 40 10.99 -1.26 -7.16
C GLU A 40 11.31 -0.64 -8.51
N ASN A 41 12.41 0.10 -8.59
CA ASN A 41 12.99 0.59 -9.84
C ASN A 41 13.76 -0.55 -10.51
N MET A 42 13.31 -0.99 -11.68
CA MET A 42 13.89 -2.12 -12.41
C MET A 42 15.24 -1.79 -13.04
N ASN A 43 15.59 -0.51 -13.18
CA ASN A 43 16.84 -0.07 -13.80
C ASN A 43 18.01 -0.15 -12.81
N ASN A 44 17.78 0.14 -11.52
CA ASN A 44 18.85 0.23 -10.51
C ASN A 44 18.60 -0.60 -9.24
N GLY A 45 17.44 -1.25 -9.10
CA GLY A 45 17.09 -2.12 -7.98
C GLY A 45 16.77 -1.38 -6.68
N LEU A 46 16.62 -0.05 -6.70
CA LEU A 46 16.15 0.69 -5.53
C LEU A 46 14.71 0.30 -5.19
N VAL A 47 14.45 0.06 -3.91
CA VAL A 47 13.14 -0.37 -3.41
C VAL A 47 12.68 0.58 -2.33
N ALA A 48 11.48 1.14 -2.50
CA ALA A 48 10.76 1.79 -1.41
C ALA A 48 9.64 0.87 -0.92
N GLU A 49 9.45 0.80 0.39
CA GLU A 49 8.40 0.01 1.02
C GLU A 49 7.41 0.91 1.77
N VAL A 50 6.12 0.59 1.62
CA VAL A 50 5.01 1.28 2.28
C VAL A 50 4.12 0.25 2.96
N ASP A 51 4.00 0.33 4.27
CA ASP A 51 3.15 -0.53 5.09
C ASP A 51 1.81 0.13 5.37
N PHE A 52 0.74 -0.47 4.85
CA PHE A 52 -0.63 -0.15 5.20
C PHE A 52 -1.02 -0.96 6.45
N LYS A 53 -1.14 -0.28 7.59
CA LYS A 53 -1.45 -0.94 8.87
C LYS A 53 -2.94 -1.10 9.03
N GLN A 54 -3.35 -2.35 9.23
CA GLN A 54 -4.71 -2.66 9.66
C GLN A 54 -4.89 -2.25 11.11
N LYS A 55 -6.06 -1.71 11.42
CA LYS A 55 -6.44 -1.34 12.77
C LYS A 55 -6.50 -2.61 13.63
N PRO A 56 -5.80 -2.63 14.77
CA PRO A 56 -5.92 -3.70 15.77
C PRO A 56 -7.34 -3.80 16.33
N MET A 57 -7.70 -4.97 16.86
CA MET A 57 -9.02 -5.16 17.48
C MET A 57 -9.27 -4.26 18.71
N ILE A 58 -8.21 -3.80 19.39
CA ILE A 58 -8.30 -2.97 20.59
C ILE A 58 -7.42 -1.74 20.40
N GLY A 59 -8.04 -0.55 20.36
CA GLY A 59 -7.33 0.72 20.19
C GLY A 59 -6.78 0.93 18.77
N GLY A 60 -5.86 1.89 18.64
CA GLY A 60 -5.17 2.20 17.38
C GLY A 60 -5.95 3.09 16.39
N GLN A 61 -5.22 3.57 15.39
CA GLN A 61 -5.71 4.50 14.37
C GLN A 61 -6.10 3.75 13.10
N TYR A 62 -7.13 4.26 12.41
CA TYR A 62 -7.44 3.84 11.05
C TYR A 62 -6.49 4.51 10.06
N CYS A 63 -6.28 3.87 8.91
CA CYS A 63 -5.48 4.42 7.80
C CYS A 63 -4.03 4.78 8.22
N ALA A 64 -3.46 4.05 9.18
CA ALA A 64 -2.08 4.25 9.58
C ALA A 64 -1.14 3.70 8.50
N ILE A 65 -0.16 4.51 8.08
CA ILE A 65 0.82 4.18 7.05
C ILE A 65 2.23 4.45 7.59
N SER A 66 3.18 3.57 7.30
CA SER A 66 4.62 3.83 7.49
C SER A 66 5.40 3.43 6.24
N GLY A 67 6.62 3.94 6.08
CA GLY A 67 7.43 3.54 4.94
C GLY A 67 8.89 3.95 5.06
N GLY A 68 9.70 3.44 4.14
CA GLY A 68 11.13 3.68 4.04
C GLY A 68 11.63 3.46 2.61
N ILE A 69 12.87 3.89 2.37
CA ILE A 69 13.64 3.73 1.13
C ILE A 69 14.87 2.89 1.46
#